data_AF-A0A534A6A8-F1
#
_entry.id   AF-A0A534A6A8-F1
#
_cell.length_a   1.000
_cell.length_b   1.000
_cell.length_c   1.000
_cell.angle_alpha   90.00
_cell.angle_beta   90.00
_cell.angle_gamma   90.00
#
_symmetry.space_group_name_H-M   'P 1'
#
loop_
_entity.id
_entity.type
_entity.pdbx_description
1 polymer ?
#
loop_
_entity_poly.entity_id
_entity_poly.type
_entity_poly.pdbx_seq_one_letter_code
_entity_poly.pdbx_strand_id
1 'polypeptide(L)'
;MNHLAHVLLSGTNPNARLGAMLGDFWHGAPDPAWPPLVRAGVLLHRKIDVYTDSHLVVMEAKRLFEPPWRRFAGILTDVYFDHALARFWSQYADESLAELSADTLALLEANAVWLPPGLTRFAHYMRSRGLFGAYAERAT
;
A
#
# COMPACT_ATOMS: atom_id res chain seq x y z
N MET A 1 2.83 -3.62 -5.65
CA MET A 1 2.15 -2.28 -5.66
C MET A 1 2.75 -1.45 -4.53
N ASN A 2 2.43 -0.16 -4.41
CA ASN A 2 2.73 0.58 -3.19
C ASN A 2 1.51 0.56 -2.25
N HIS A 3 1.47 1.37 -1.21
CA HIS A 3 0.53 1.17 -0.10
C HIS A 3 -0.96 1.42 -0.40
N LEU A 4 -1.32 2.40 -1.26
CA LEU A 4 -2.73 2.78 -1.48
C LEU A 4 -3.53 1.63 -2.11
N ALA A 5 -2.98 1.02 -3.15
CA ALA A 5 -3.63 -0.11 -3.82
C ALA A 5 -3.82 -1.30 -2.87
N HIS A 6 -2.85 -1.60 -1.99
CA HIS A 6 -2.99 -2.69 -1.01
C HIS A 6 -4.10 -2.44 -0.01
N VAL A 7 -4.24 -1.20 0.49
CA VAL A 7 -5.34 -0.84 1.40
C VAL A 7 -6.68 -0.97 0.69
N LEU A 8 -6.82 -0.42 -0.52
CA LEU A 8 -8.05 -0.52 -1.30
C LEU A 8 -8.45 -1.98 -1.57
N LEU A 9 -7.52 -2.80 -2.07
CA LEU A 9 -7.78 -4.19 -2.46
C LEU A 9 -8.01 -5.12 -1.26
N SER A 10 -7.70 -4.69 -0.04
CA SER A 10 -8.01 -5.42 1.19
C SER A 10 -9.48 -5.31 1.62
N GLY A 11 -10.28 -4.51 0.91
CA GLY A 11 -11.70 -4.30 1.18
C GLY A 11 -11.94 -3.30 2.31
N THR A 12 -13.10 -3.42 2.97
CA THR A 12 -13.57 -2.46 4.00
C THR A 12 -13.30 -2.92 5.43
N ASN A 13 -12.81 -4.15 5.64
CA ASN A 13 -12.58 -4.65 6.98
C ASN A 13 -11.30 -4.03 7.60
N PRO A 14 -11.38 -3.39 8.78
CA PRO A 14 -10.21 -2.74 9.38
C PRO A 14 -9.04 -3.69 9.68
N ASN A 15 -9.30 -4.93 10.08
CA ASN A 15 -8.23 -5.90 10.32
C ASN A 15 -7.54 -6.31 9.02
N ALA A 16 -8.29 -6.44 7.93
CA ALA A 16 -7.70 -6.73 6.62
C ALA A 16 -6.83 -5.55 6.12
N ARG A 17 -7.31 -4.31 6.25
CA ARG A 17 -6.55 -3.09 5.95
C ARG A 17 -5.28 -2.98 6.78
N LEU A 18 -5.36 -3.29 8.07
CA LEU A 18 -4.19 -3.32 8.95
C LEU A 18 -3.16 -4.35 8.48
N GLY A 19 -3.63 -5.55 8.12
CA GLY A 19 -2.79 -6.58 7.52
C GLY A 19 -2.14 -6.13 6.21
N ALA A 20 -2.86 -5.40 5.37
CA ALA A 20 -2.33 -4.86 4.13
C ALA A 20 -1.19 -3.85 4.36
N MET A 21 -1.30 -3.01 5.39
CA MET A 21 -0.24 -2.09 5.81
C MET A 21 0.95 -2.82 6.44
N LEU A 22 0.74 -3.95 7.11
CA LEU A 22 1.80 -4.75 7.72
C LEU A 22 2.63 -5.54 6.70
N GLY A 23 2.13 -5.74 5.47
CA GLY A 23 2.75 -6.57 4.43
C GLY A 23 4.23 -6.26 4.17
N ASP A 24 4.55 -4.98 3.98
CA ASP A 24 5.92 -4.48 3.74
C ASP A 24 6.80 -4.46 5.00
N PHE A 25 6.19 -4.48 6.19
CA PHE A 25 6.88 -4.28 7.47
C PHE A 25 7.04 -5.56 8.27
N TRP A 26 6.49 -6.68 7.80
CA TRP A 26 6.58 -7.98 8.44
C TRP A 26 7.13 -9.04 7.48
N HIS A 27 8.31 -9.55 7.82
CA HIS A 27 8.97 -10.61 7.06
C HIS A 27 8.62 -11.99 7.63
N GLY A 28 8.45 -12.99 6.77
CA GLY A 28 8.16 -14.37 7.19
C GLY A 28 6.69 -14.64 7.50
N ALA A 29 6.40 -15.70 8.25
CA ALA A 29 5.03 -16.07 8.58
C ALA A 29 4.37 -15.00 9.49
N PRO A 30 3.11 -14.59 9.23
CA PRO A 30 2.35 -13.75 10.15
C PRO A 30 2.24 -14.42 11.53
N ASP A 31 2.29 -13.62 12.60
CA ASP A 31 2.17 -14.14 13.96
C ASP A 31 0.81 -14.86 14.15
N PRO A 32 0.79 -16.15 14.55
CA PRO A 32 -0.44 -16.89 14.81
C PRO A 32 -1.36 -16.25 15.85
N ALA A 33 -0.83 -15.41 16.75
CA ALA A 33 -1.60 -14.71 17.78
C ALA A 33 -2.40 -13.52 17.22
N TRP A 34 -2.06 -13.00 16.04
CA TRP A 34 -2.79 -11.87 15.44
C TRP A 34 -4.22 -12.25 15.06
N PRO A 35 -5.15 -11.30 14.97
CA PRO A 35 -6.49 -11.57 14.45
C PRO A 35 -6.44 -12.25 13.07
N PRO A 36 -7.30 -13.25 12.78
CA PRO A 36 -7.23 -14.01 11.52
C PRO A 36 -7.25 -13.14 10.26
N LEU A 37 -8.02 -12.05 10.27
CA LEU A 37 -8.12 -11.12 9.14
C LEU A 37 -6.88 -10.23 8.97
N VAL A 38 -6.13 -9.93 10.04
CA VAL A 38 -4.83 -9.26 9.93
C VAL A 38 -3.85 -10.17 9.20
N ARG A 39 -3.77 -11.44 9.60
CA ARG A 39 -2.91 -12.42 8.94
C ARG A 39 -3.30 -12.60 7.47
N ALA A 40 -4.60 -12.70 7.20
CA ALA A 40 -5.12 -12.78 5.84
C ALA A 40 -4.76 -11.55 5.01
N GLY A 41 -4.81 -10.34 5.59
CA GLY A 41 -4.39 -9.10 4.94
C GLY A 41 -2.91 -9.10 4.55
N VAL A 42 -2.02 -9.55 5.45
CA VAL A 42 -0.57 -9.69 5.14
C VAL A 42 -0.34 -10.69 3.99
N LEU A 43 -1.05 -11.82 4.02
CA LEU A 43 -0.95 -12.82 2.96
C LEU A 43 -1.53 -12.30 1.64
N LEU A 44 -2.62 -11.53 1.68
CA LEU A 44 -3.23 -10.92 0.50
C LEU A 44 -2.30 -9.88 -0.13
N HIS A 45 -1.67 -9.02 0.66
CA HIS A 45 -0.66 -8.07 0.20
C HIS A 45 0.41 -8.77 -0.66
N ARG A 46 1.01 -9.84 -0.12
CA ARG A 46 2.04 -10.62 -0.83
C ARG A 46 1.52 -11.28 -2.10
N LYS A 47 0.27 -11.77 -2.09
CA LYS A 47 -0.36 -12.34 -3.29
C LYS A 47 -0.56 -11.29 -4.37
N ILE A 48 -0.96 -10.09 -3.99
CA ILE A 48 -1.08 -8.95 -4.91
C ILE A 48 0.29 -8.64 -5.51
N ASP A 49 1.35 -8.54 -4.71
CA ASP A 49 2.69 -8.27 -5.22
C ASP A 49 3.16 -9.33 -6.20
N VAL A 50 3.09 -10.61 -5.83
CA VAL A 50 3.46 -11.72 -6.72
C VAL A 50 2.67 -11.67 -8.02
N TYR A 51 1.37 -11.41 -7.95
CA TYR A 51 0.54 -11.28 -9.13
C TYR A 51 0.99 -10.11 -10.01
N THR A 52 1.17 -8.93 -9.44
CA THR A 52 1.55 -7.73 -10.20
C THR A 52 2.97 -7.79 -10.75
N ASP A 53 3.93 -8.31 -9.99
CA ASP A 53 5.33 -8.40 -10.39
C ASP A 53 5.58 -9.45 -11.48
N SER A 54 4.77 -10.52 -11.49
CA SER A 54 4.83 -11.55 -12.53
C SER A 54 3.95 -11.25 -13.74
N HIS A 55 3.11 -10.21 -13.70
CA HIS A 55 2.22 -9.88 -14.80
C HIS A 55 3.01 -9.36 -16.01
N LEU A 56 2.80 -9.96 -17.19
CA LEU A 56 3.56 -9.66 -18.41
C LEU A 56 3.60 -8.16 -18.75
N VAL A 57 2.47 -7.47 -18.61
CA VAL A 57 2.38 -6.02 -18.89
C VAL A 57 3.25 -5.20 -17.93
N VAL A 58 3.32 -5.60 -16.66
CA VAL A 58 4.14 -4.90 -15.65
C VAL A 58 5.62 -5.17 -15.90
N MET A 59 5.98 -6.41 -16.24
CA MET A 59 7.35 -6.76 -16.62
C MET A 59 7.82 -5.97 -17.84
N GLU A 60 6.96 -5.81 -18.85
CA GLU A 60 7.28 -5.03 -20.04
C GLU A 60 7.40 -3.54 -19.74
N ALA A 61 6.50 -2.99 -18.93
CA ALA A 61 6.60 -1.60 -18.47
C ALA A 61 7.92 -1.34 -17.72
N LYS A 62 8.35 -2.26 -16.84
CA LYS A 62 9.63 -2.15 -16.11
C LYS A 62 10.85 -2.17 -17.06
N ARG A 63 10.76 -2.80 -18.24
CA ARG A 63 11.85 -2.84 -19.24
C ARG A 63 12.06 -1.52 -19.99
N LEU A 64 11.02 -0.67 -20.05
CA LEU A 64 11.11 0.66 -20.67
C LEU A 64 12.06 1.60 -19.93
N PHE A 65 12.39 1.30 -18.67
CA PHE A 65 13.34 2.10 -17.91
C PHE A 65 14.78 1.85 -18.36
N GLU A 66 15.46 2.93 -18.71
CA GLU A 66 16.89 2.95 -19.06
C GLU A 66 17.77 3.24 -17.82
N PRO A 67 19.08 2.93 -17.87
CA PRO A 67 20.02 3.37 -16.84
C PRO A 67 20.02 4.90 -16.65
N PRO A 68 20.13 5.43 -15.41
CA PRO A 68 20.30 4.69 -14.15
C PRO A 68 18.98 4.22 -13.50
N TRP A 69 17.84 4.51 -14.12
CA TRP A 69 16.50 4.29 -13.55
C TRP A 69 16.06 2.83 -13.54
N ARG A 70 16.66 1.98 -14.38
CA ARG A 70 16.36 0.54 -14.45
C ARG A 70 16.35 -0.17 -13.10
N ARG A 71 17.28 0.14 -12.19
CA ARG A 71 17.32 -0.47 -10.84
C ARG A 71 16.16 -0.04 -9.93
N PHE A 72 15.49 1.06 -10.27
CA PHE A 72 14.35 1.61 -9.55
C PHE A 72 13.03 1.35 -10.28
N ALA A 73 13.04 0.67 -11.44
CA ALA A 73 11.87 0.48 -12.28
C ALA A 73 10.68 -0.11 -11.51
N GLY A 74 10.93 -1.07 -10.60
CA GLY A 74 9.91 -1.62 -9.71
C GLY A 74 9.24 -0.54 -8.86
N ILE A 75 10.02 0.11 -8.00
CA ILE A 75 9.57 1.15 -7.08
C ILE A 75 8.85 2.29 -7.82
N LEU A 76 9.41 2.76 -8.94
CA LEU A 76 8.81 3.82 -9.74
C LEU A 76 7.47 3.39 -10.35
N THR A 77 7.37 2.15 -10.80
CA THR A 77 6.13 1.58 -11.34
C THR A 77 5.07 1.45 -10.24
N ASP A 78 5.46 1.00 -9.05
CA ASP A 78 4.55 0.87 -7.90
C ASP A 78 4.02 2.24 -7.44
N VAL A 79 4.88 3.24 -7.33
CA VAL A 79 4.48 4.63 -7.03
C VAL A 79 3.58 5.20 -8.14
N TYR A 80 3.89 4.91 -9.40
CA TYR A 80 3.06 5.36 -10.53
C TYR A 80 1.66 4.75 -10.52
N PHE A 81 1.52 3.47 -10.14
CA PHE A 81 0.20 2.86 -10.04
C PHE A 81 -0.63 3.47 -8.91
N ASP A 82 -0.05 3.75 -7.75
CA ASP A 82 -0.74 4.47 -6.68
C ASP A 82 -1.10 5.91 -7.12
N HIS A 83 -0.24 6.58 -7.90
CA HIS A 83 -0.57 7.88 -8.51
C HIS A 83 -1.77 7.79 -9.46
N ALA A 84 -1.77 6.82 -10.37
CA ALA A 84 -2.86 6.62 -11.32
C ALA A 84 -4.16 6.28 -10.58
N LEU A 85 -4.10 5.40 -9.58
CA LEU A 85 -5.23 5.03 -8.74
C LEU A 85 -5.81 6.24 -7.99
N ALA A 86 -4.96 7.02 -7.33
CA ALA A 86 -5.38 8.23 -6.61
C ALA A 86 -6.01 9.27 -7.55
N ARG A 87 -5.45 9.43 -8.76
CA ARG A 87 -5.96 10.38 -9.75
C ARG A 87 -7.33 10.01 -10.31
N PHE A 88 -7.60 8.72 -10.45
CA PHE A 88 -8.86 8.19 -10.98
C PHE A 88 -9.71 7.52 -9.90
N TRP A 89 -9.54 7.94 -8.65
CA TRP A 89 -10.09 7.27 -7.46
C TRP A 89 -11.59 6.97 -7.54
N SER A 90 -12.39 7.93 -8.03
CA SER A 90 -13.85 7.78 -8.16
C SER A 90 -14.31 6.68 -9.13
N GLN A 91 -13.40 6.09 -9.92
CA GLN A 91 -13.71 4.94 -10.76
C GLN A 91 -13.55 3.60 -10.02
N TYR A 92 -12.87 3.60 -8.87
CA TYR A 92 -12.45 2.39 -8.16
C TYR A 92 -13.03 2.26 -6.76
N ALA A 93 -13.50 3.36 -6.16
CA ALA A 93 -14.07 3.38 -4.82
C ALA A 93 -15.21 4.38 -4.70
N ASP A 94 -16.23 4.02 -3.91
CA ASP A 94 -17.36 4.89 -3.57
C ASP A 94 -17.01 5.88 -2.44
N GLU A 95 -16.15 5.47 -1.51
CA GLU A 95 -15.60 6.38 -0.48
C GLU A 95 -14.58 7.33 -1.09
N SER A 96 -14.39 8.52 -0.52
CA SER A 96 -13.36 9.45 -0.97
C SER A 96 -11.97 9.01 -0.55
N LEU A 97 -10.94 9.41 -1.31
CA LEU A 97 -9.55 9.13 -0.98
C LEU A 97 -9.15 9.74 0.39
N ALA A 98 -9.75 10.88 0.74
CA ALA A 98 -9.54 11.54 2.02
C ALA A 98 -10.09 10.71 3.19
N GLU A 99 -11.29 10.12 3.03
CA GLU A 99 -11.89 9.23 4.02
C GLU A 99 -11.03 7.97 4.22
N LEU A 100 -10.66 7.28 3.14
CA LEU A 100 -9.78 6.11 3.22
C LEU A 100 -8.45 6.44 3.91
N SER A 101 -7.86 7.61 3.59
CA SER A 101 -6.61 8.05 4.19
C SER A 101 -6.76 8.32 5.69
N ALA A 102 -7.83 9.00 6.10
CA ALA A 102 -8.12 9.29 7.51
C ALA A 102 -8.35 7.99 8.29
N ASP A 103 -9.16 7.09 7.75
CA ASP A 103 -9.46 5.78 8.35
C ASP A 103 -8.21 4.92 8.51
N THR A 104 -7.34 4.91 7.50
CA THR A 104 -6.07 4.18 7.56
C THR A 104 -5.15 4.73 8.65
N LEU A 105 -5.04 6.06 8.78
CA LEU A 105 -4.22 6.68 9.81
C LEU A 105 -4.79 6.43 11.22
N ALA A 106 -6.10 6.52 11.39
CA ALA A 106 -6.77 6.25 12.67
C ALA A 106 -6.59 4.77 13.08
N LEU A 107 -6.69 3.85 12.12
CA LEU A 107 -6.47 2.43 12.33
C LEU A 107 -5.04 2.12 12.81
N LEU A 108 -4.04 2.75 12.20
CA LEU A 108 -2.63 2.58 12.61
C LEU A 108 -2.39 3.16 14.00
N GLU A 109 -2.96 4.32 14.31
CA GLU A 109 -2.85 4.95 15.64
C GLU A 109 -3.50 4.10 16.73
N ALA A 110 -4.70 3.57 16.48
CA ALA A 110 -5.41 2.69 17.41
C ALA A 110 -4.66 1.38 17.71
N ASN A 111 -3.75 0.96 16.82
CA ASN A 111 -2.98 -0.28 16.96
C ASN A 111 -1.49 -0.05 17.25
N ALA A 112 -1.07 1.20 17.51
CA ALA A 112 0.33 1.61 17.60
C ALA A 112 1.20 0.78 18.57
N VAL A 113 0.58 0.21 19.62
CA VAL A 113 1.27 -0.56 20.68
C VAL A 113 2.03 -1.78 20.13
N TRP A 114 1.51 -2.44 19.10
CA TRP A 114 2.10 -3.68 18.59
C TRP A 114 2.58 -3.57 17.13
N LEU A 115 2.55 -2.38 16.54
CA LEU A 115 3.09 -2.18 15.20
C LEU A 115 4.61 -2.33 15.20
N PRO A 116 5.19 -2.93 14.13
CA PRO A 116 6.63 -2.89 13.94
C PRO A 116 7.14 -1.44 13.91
N PRO A 117 8.32 -1.13 14.49
CA PRO A 117 8.85 0.24 14.53
C PRO A 117 8.95 0.93 13.17
N GLY A 118 9.17 0.15 12.10
CA GLY A 118 9.16 0.64 10.73
C GLY A 118 7.80 1.20 10.31
N LEU A 119 6.72 0.48 10.60
CA LEU A 119 5.36 0.91 10.26
C LEU A 119 4.93 2.09 11.12
N THR A 120 5.32 2.13 12.39
CA THR A 120 5.06 3.31 13.25
C THR A 120 5.70 4.57 12.69
N ARG A 121 6.98 4.50 12.29
CA ARG A 121 7.66 5.64 11.62
C ARG A 121 7.00 6.00 10.30
N PHE A 122 6.59 5.01 9.52
CA PHE A 122 5.90 5.22 8.27
C PHE A 122 4.54 5.89 8.45
N ALA A 123 3.76 5.50 9.46
CA ALA A 123 2.48 6.14 9.79
C ALA A 123 2.65 7.63 10.12
N HIS A 124 3.69 8.00 10.87
CA HIS A 124 4.01 9.41 11.11
C HIS A 124 4.36 10.16 9.83
N TYR A 125 5.17 9.56 8.96
CA TYR A 125 5.46 10.12 7.64
C TYR A 125 4.18 10.32 6.81
N MET A 126 3.33 9.29 6.70
CA MET A 126 2.05 9.35 5.99
C MET A 126 1.19 10.52 6.46
N ARG A 127 1.05 10.68 7.80
CA ARG A 127 0.29 11.77 8.42
C ARG A 127 0.86 13.13 8.06
N SER A 128 2.18 13.32 8.24
CA SER A 128 2.85 14.60 7.98
C SER A 128 2.81 15.06 6.53
N ARG A 129 2.64 14.14 5.58
CA ARG A 129 2.63 14.42 4.14
C ARG A 129 1.27 14.29 3.48
N GLY A 130 0.24 13.84 4.22
CA GLY A 130 -1.04 13.46 3.61
C GLY A 130 -0.84 12.46 2.47
N LEU A 131 -0.01 11.43 2.68
CA LEU A 131 0.63 10.66 1.60
C LEU A 131 -0.33 10.17 0.52
N PHE A 132 -1.49 9.62 0.89
CA PHE A 132 -2.45 9.11 -0.10
C PHE A 132 -3.02 10.23 -0.96
N GLY A 133 -3.33 11.39 -0.38
CA GLY A 133 -3.73 12.58 -1.14
C GLY A 133 -2.60 13.10 -2.04
N ALA A 134 -1.36 13.07 -1.55
CA ALA A 134 -0.19 13.49 -2.32
C ALA A 134 0.05 12.62 -3.56
N TYR A 135 -0.39 11.36 -3.58
CA TYR A 135 -0.36 10.55 -4.80
C TYR A 135 -1.22 11.15 -5.92
N ALA A 136 -2.29 11.90 -5.63
CA ALA A 136 -3.14 12.50 -6.68
C ALA A 136 -2.52 13.77 -7.30
N GLU A 137 -1.54 14.38 -6.62
CA GLU A 137 -0.90 15.61 -7.07
C GLU A 137 0.06 15.34 -8.25
N ARG A 138 0.19 16.32 -9.15
CA ARG A 138 1.24 16.28 -10.17
C ARG A 138 2.54 16.77 -9.53
N ALA A 139 3.64 16.10 -9.81
CA ALA A 139 4.95 16.68 -9.54
C ALA A 139 5.05 18.01 -10.30
N THR A 140 5.13 19.11 -9.58
CA THR A 140 5.38 20.46 -10.10
C THR A 140 6.83 20.62 -10.52
#